data_AF-A0A0F2GUN2-F1
#
_entry.id   AF-A0A0F2GUN2-F1
#
_cell.length_a   1.000
_cell.length_b   1.000
_cell.length_c   1.000
_cell.angle_alpha   90.00
_cell.angle_beta   90.00
_cell.angle_gamma   90.00
#
_symmetry.space_group_name_H-M   'P 1'
#
loop_
_entity.id
_entity.type
_entity.pdbx_description
1 polymer ?
#
loop_
_entity_poly.entity_id
_entity_poly.type
_entity_poly.pdbx_seq_one_letter_code
_entity_poly.pdbx_strand_id
1 'polypeptide(L)'
;MQTVSLWADDREQLQERIQSYDWQVDSPYVTQLLSAQSASVAEAYARSVRMKLQLAEIIGNSTRHMINTGEILNHGCLIVISQFTHTQLTSAVQPYS
;
A
#
# COMPACT_ATOMS: atom_id res chain seq x y z
N MET A 1 0.72 -9.30 12.16
CA MET A 1 0.64 -8.44 10.96
C MET A 1 -0.67 -8.74 10.28
N GLN A 2 -1.49 -7.72 10.02
CA GLN A 2 -2.70 -7.85 9.21
C GLN A 2 -2.50 -7.05 7.93
N THR A 3 -2.88 -7.61 6.79
CA THR A 3 -2.68 -6.97 5.49
C THR A 3 -3.96 -7.01 4.70
N VAL A 4 -4.30 -5.89 4.08
CA VAL A 4 -5.42 -5.78 3.13
C VAL A 4 -4.89 -5.26 1.81
N SER A 5 -5.40 -5.86 0.73
CA SER A 5 -5.03 -5.51 -0.64
C SER A 5 -6.23 -4.93 -1.36
N LEU A 6 -6.05 -3.74 -1.93
CA LEU A 6 -7.06 -3.00 -2.66
C LEU A 6 -6.59 -2.80 -4.10
N TRP A 7 -7.46 -3.13 -5.05
CA TRP A 7 -7.26 -2.75 -6.45
C TRP A 7 -7.99 -1.43 -6.72
N ALA A 8 -7.34 -0.53 -7.45
CA ALA A 8 -7.94 0.73 -7.90
C ALA A 8 -7.58 1.04 -9.35
N ASP A 9 -8.58 1.24 -10.19
CA ASP A 9 -8.42 1.73 -11.56
C ASP A 9 -8.46 3.28 -11.63
N ASP A 10 -9.17 3.89 -10.68
CA ASP A 10 -9.30 5.34 -10.53
C ASP A 10 -9.28 5.74 -9.05
N ARG A 11 -9.31 7.06 -8.80
CA ARG A 11 -9.19 7.62 -7.45
C ARG A 11 -10.47 7.46 -6.63
N GLU A 12 -11.62 7.48 -7.27
CA GLU A 12 -12.93 7.39 -6.61
C GLU A 12 -13.12 5.98 -6.04
N GLN A 13 -12.78 4.96 -6.83
CA GLN A 13 -12.78 3.58 -6.39
C GLN A 13 -11.82 3.35 -5.21
N LEU A 14 -10.62 3.96 -5.26
CA LEU A 14 -9.68 3.89 -4.14
C LEU A 14 -10.27 4.50 -2.87
N GLN A 15 -10.87 5.70 -2.98
CA GLN A 15 -11.44 6.39 -1.84
C GLN A 15 -12.60 5.61 -1.21
N GLU A 16 -13.50 5.07 -2.03
CA GLU A 16 -14.62 4.24 -1.57
C GLU A 16 -14.10 3.01 -0.81
N ARG A 17 -13.16 2.27 -1.40
CA ARG A 17 -12.58 1.07 -0.78
C ARG A 17 -11.86 1.38 0.53
N ILE A 18 -11.06 2.44 0.55
CA ILE A 18 -10.36 2.89 1.76
C ILE A 18 -11.35 3.33 2.84
N GLN A 19 -12.46 3.98 2.48
CA GLN A 19 -13.47 4.41 3.45
C GLN A 19 -14.28 3.24 4.02
N SER A 20 -14.48 2.18 3.23
CA SER A 20 -15.27 1.00 3.62
C SER A 20 -14.62 0.12 4.68
N TYR A 21 -13.30 0.23 4.87
CA TYR A 21 -12.55 -0.58 5.82
C TYR A 21 -12.47 0.11 7.19
N ASP A 22 -12.60 -0.68 8.26
CA ASP A 22 -12.50 -0.19 9.63
C ASP A 22 -11.03 -0.11 10.08
N TRP A 23 -10.45 1.09 9.98
CA TRP A 23 -9.04 1.33 10.30
C TRP A 23 -8.87 1.77 11.76
N GLN A 24 -7.87 1.19 12.42
CA GLN A 24 -7.42 1.69 13.72
C GLN A 24 -6.65 3.01 13.53
N VAL A 25 -7.12 4.07 14.20
CA VAL A 25 -6.67 5.46 14.01
C VAL A 25 -5.18 5.66 14.32
N ASP A 26 -4.65 4.95 15.32
CA ASP A 26 -3.30 5.17 15.85
C ASP A 26 -2.33 4.01 15.58
N SER A 27 -2.67 3.12 14.64
CA SER A 27 -1.78 2.01 14.32
C SER A 27 -0.72 2.43 13.29
N PRO A 28 0.53 1.94 13.42
CA PRO A 28 1.51 2.09 12.36
C PRO A 28 1.10 1.21 11.16
N TYR A 29 0.99 1.85 10.00
CA TYR A 29 0.73 1.17 8.72
C TYR A 29 1.90 1.39 7.77
N VAL A 30 2.19 0.38 6.95
CA VAL A 30 2.97 0.55 5.73
C VAL A 30 2.05 0.28 4.55
N THR A 31 1.94 1.26 3.67
CA THR A 31 1.20 1.14 2.41
C THR A 31 2.15 1.02 1.24
N GLN A 32 2.02 -0.06 0.49
CA GLN A 32 2.75 -0.28 -0.75
C GLN A 32 1.85 0.06 -1.94
N LEU A 33 2.30 0.97 -2.80
CA LEU A 33 1.64 1.33 -4.04
C LEU A 33 2.39 0.68 -5.21
N LEU A 34 1.76 -0.27 -5.88
CA LEU A 34 2.27 -0.91 -7.09
C LEU A 34 1.40 -0.41 -8.24
N SER A 35 1.95 0.46 -9.10
CA SER A 35 1.15 1.12 -10.13
C SER A 35 1.73 0.94 -11.52
N ALA A 36 0.86 0.60 -12.47
CA ALA A 36 1.12 0.62 -13.90
C ALA A 36 0.72 1.95 -14.56
N GLN A 37 0.21 2.89 -13.78
CA GLN A 37 -0.21 4.20 -14.25
C GLN A 37 0.92 5.22 -14.15
N SER A 38 0.68 6.41 -14.72
CA SER A 38 1.61 7.53 -14.65
C SER A 38 1.90 7.97 -13.21
N ALA A 39 3.07 8.56 -12.98
CA ALA A 39 3.49 9.06 -11.68
C ALA A 39 2.46 9.99 -11.02
N SER A 40 1.85 10.92 -11.77
CA SER A 40 0.85 11.86 -11.24
C SER A 40 -0.39 11.17 -10.66
N VAL A 41 -0.81 10.05 -11.26
CA VAL A 41 -1.93 9.23 -10.78
C VAL A 41 -1.53 8.47 -9.52
N ALA A 42 -0.35 7.83 -9.53
CA ALA A 42 0.17 7.13 -8.35
C ALA A 42 0.36 8.08 -7.14
N GLU A 43 0.82 9.31 -7.37
CA GLU A 43 0.92 10.35 -6.35
C GLU A 43 -0.46 10.79 -5.82
N ALA A 44 -1.48 10.85 -6.68
CA ALA A 44 -2.85 11.14 -6.24
C ALA A 44 -3.41 10.01 -5.35
N TYR A 45 -3.07 8.75 -5.63
CA TYR A 45 -3.40 7.63 -4.77
C TYR A 45 -2.66 7.69 -3.44
N ALA A 46 -1.36 7.95 -3.45
CA ALA A 46 -0.57 8.13 -2.24
C ALA A 46 -1.15 9.21 -1.33
N ARG A 47 -1.55 10.35 -1.90
CA ARG A 47 -2.23 11.42 -1.16
C ARG A 47 -3.56 10.96 -0.59
N SER A 48 -4.36 10.22 -1.36
CA SER A 48 -5.66 9.71 -0.89
C SER A 48 -5.52 8.74 0.28
N VAL A 49 -4.53 7.84 0.23
CA VAL A 49 -4.19 6.96 1.36
C VAL A 49 -3.78 7.78 2.57
N ARG A 50 -2.83 8.72 2.43
CA ARG A 50 -2.31 9.53 3.54
C ARG A 50 -3.38 10.37 4.23
N MET A 51 -4.37 10.86 3.49
CA MET A 51 -5.49 11.61 4.08
C MET A 51 -6.32 10.75 5.05
N LYS A 52 -6.48 9.45 4.77
CA LYS A 52 -7.21 8.52 5.64
C LYS A 52 -6.31 7.94 6.73
N LEU A 53 -5.10 7.52 6.37
CA LEU A 53 -4.13 6.86 7.24
C LEU A 53 -2.95 7.80 7.47
N GLN A 54 -3.10 8.73 8.40
CA GLN A 54 -2.14 9.82 8.60
C GLN A 54 -0.77 9.32 9.08
N LEU A 55 -0.74 8.21 9.83
CA LEU A 55 0.48 7.57 10.33
C LEU A 55 1.03 6.49 9.37
N ALA A 56 0.46 6.36 8.17
CA ALA A 56 0.95 5.38 7.20
C ALA A 56 2.23 5.87 6.53
N GLU A 57 3.26 5.03 6.57
CA GLU A 57 4.39 5.16 5.68
C GLU A 57 4.03 4.62 4.31
N ILE A 58 4.36 5.37 3.26
CA ILE A 58 4.04 5.00 1.88
C ILE A 58 5.33 4.68 1.15
N ILE A 59 5.41 3.46 0.63
CA ILE A 59 6.45 3.03 -0.31
C ILE A 59 5.80 2.72 -1.66
N GLY A 60 6.38 3.25 -2.73
CA GLY A 60 5.80 3.12 -4.07
C GLY A 60 6.78 2.49 -5.04
N ASN A 61 6.31 1.55 -5.85
CA ASN A 61 7.05 1.00 -6.98
C ASN A 61 6.24 1.19 -8.27
N SER A 62 6.92 1.60 -9.34
CA SER A 62 6.35 1.51 -10.68
C SER A 62 6.43 0.06 -11.18
N THR A 63 5.34 -0.43 -11.73
CA THR A 63 5.22 -1.79 -12.25
C THR A 63 4.63 -1.73 -13.65
N ARG A 64 5.29 -2.29 -14.66
CA ARG A 64 4.73 -2.33 -16.02
C ARG A 64 3.55 -3.30 -16.16
N HIS A 65 3.58 -4.38 -15.38
CA HIS A 65 2.62 -5.47 -15.41
C HIS A 65 2.23 -5.84 -13.98
N MET A 66 0.96 -6.09 -13.75
CA MET A 66 0.43 -6.65 -12.51
C MET A 66 -0.36 -7.92 -12.82
N ILE A 67 -0.39 -8.86 -11.88
CA ILE A 67 -1.21 -10.07 -12.00
C ILE A 67 -2.32 -9.98 -10.96
N ASN A 68 -3.57 -9.96 -11.42
CA ASN A 68 -4.74 -9.96 -10.57
C ASN A 68 -5.74 -11.00 -11.08
N THR A 69 -6.24 -11.86 -10.18
CA THR A 69 -7.21 -12.93 -10.52
C THR A 69 -6.85 -13.80 -11.75
N GLY A 70 -5.54 -14.01 -11.99
CA GLY A 70 -5.03 -14.79 -13.13
C GLY A 70 -4.84 -13.99 -14.42
N GLU A 71 -5.15 -12.70 -14.44
CA GLU A 71 -5.00 -11.83 -15.60
C GLU A 71 -3.78 -10.91 -15.47
N ILE A 72 -3.08 -10.67 -16.58
CA ILE A 72 -2.00 -9.69 -16.65
C ILE A 72 -2.60 -8.33 -17.01
N LEU A 73 -2.53 -7.39 -16.07
CA LEU A 73 -3.03 -6.04 -16.20
C LEU A 73 -1.88 -5.06 -16.39
N ASN A 74 -2.07 -4.11 -17.30
CA ASN A 74 -1.13 -3.03 -17.61
C ASN A 74 -1.69 -1.66 -17.22
N HIS A 75 -2.72 -1.66 -16.37
CA HIS A 75 -3.42 -0.48 -15.89
C HIS A 75 -3.73 -0.65 -14.40
N GLY A 76 -4.24 0.41 -13.78
CA GLY A 76 -4.62 0.44 -12.38
C GLY A 76 -3.43 0.45 -11.42
N CYS A 77 -3.77 0.26 -10.14
CA CYS A 77 -2.84 0.21 -9.04
C CYS A 77 -3.29 -0.83 -8.01
N LEU A 78 -2.35 -1.64 -7.55
CA LEU A 78 -2.51 -2.48 -6.38
C LEU A 78 -1.94 -1.75 -5.16
N ILE A 79 -2.79 -1.56 -4.16
CA ILE A 79 -2.48 -0.91 -2.90
C ILE A 79 -2.50 -1.98 -1.81
N VAL A 80 -1.37 -2.21 -1.17
CA VAL A 80 -1.23 -3.19 -0.09
C VAL A 80 -0.98 -2.45 1.21
N ILE A 81 -1.92 -2.53 2.16
CA ILE A 81 -1.85 -1.83 3.44
C ILE A 81 -1.60 -2.87 4.53
N SER A 82 -0.43 -2.79 5.17
CA SER A 82 -0.02 -3.70 6.22
C SER A 82 0.00 -2.99 7.57
N GLN A 83 -0.75 -3.53 8.52
CA GLN A 83 -0.78 -3.11 9.90
C GLN A 83 0.23 -3.91 10.74
N PHE A 84 1.10 -3.19 11.45
CA PHE A 84 2.09 -3.79 12.32
C PHE A 84 1.68 -3.64 13.79
N THR A 85 0.97 -4.66 14.30
CA THR A 85 0.45 -4.65 15.67
C THR A 85 1.54 -4.79 16.74
N HIS A 86 2.61 -5.53 16.44
CA HIS A 86 3.80 -5.69 17.29
C HIS A 86 5.02 -5.77 16.38
N THR A 87 5.88 -4.75 16.45
CA THR A 87 7.14 -4.71 15.70
C THR A 87 8.27 -4.70 16.72
N GLN A 88 9.09 -5.75 16.73
CA GLN A 88 10.32 -5.77 17.53
C GLN A 88 11.50 -5.68 16.58
N LEU A 89 12.27 -4.59 16.67
CA LEU A 89 13.56 -4.51 16.00
C LEU A 89 14.55 -5.37 16.76
N THR A 90 15.06 -6.42 16.10
CA THR A 90 16.13 -7.26 16.63
C THR A 90 17.36 -7.10 15.74
N SER A 91 18.55 -7.05 16.34
CA SER A 91 19.80 -7.13 15.59
C SER A 91 20.50 -8.44 15.91
N ALA A 92 21.18 -9.00 14.91
CA ALA A 92 22.12 -10.09 15.07
C ALA A 92 23.47 -9.61 14.56
N VAL A 93 24.50 -9.73 15.40
CA VAL A 93 25.89 -9.47 15.00
C VAL A 93 26.56 -10.81 14.79
N GLN A 94 27.11 -11.04 13.60
CA GLN A 94 28.03 -12.13 13.36
C GLN A 94 29.46 -11.56 13.40
N PRO A 95 30.25 -11.88 14.44
CA PRO A 95 31.66 -11.53 14.48
C PRO A 95 32.39 -12.24 13.34
N TYR A 96 33.34 -11.56 12.69
CA TYR A 96 34.23 -12.21 11.73
C TYR A 96 35.09 -13.27 12.44
N SER A 97 35.19 -14.46 11.83
CA SER A 97 36.05 -15.58 12.24
C SER A 97 37.23 -15.70 11.29
#